data_AF-A0A6L3VQ90-F1
#
_entry.id   AF-A0A6L3VQ90-F1
#
_cell.length_a   1.000
_cell.length_b   1.000
_cell.length_c   1.000
_cell.angle_alpha   90.00
_cell.angle_beta   90.00
_cell.angle_gamma   90.00
#
_symmetry.space_group_name_H-M   'P 1'
#
loop_
_entity.id
_entity.type
_entity.pdbx_description
1 polymer ?
#
loop_
_entity_poly.entity_id
_entity_poly.type
_entity_poly.pdbx_seq_one_letter_code
_entity_poly.pdbx_strand_id
1 'polypeptide(L)' 'MSNDEWNHIIRSAKQGEPGPWTCPECDEYAVELGQRFKQRHVVEHKLMCLACQAEVVAPA' A
#
# COMPACT_ATOMS: atom_id res chain seq x y z
N MET A 1 -15.55 -6.10 10.69
CA MET A 1 -14.81 -4.82 10.51
C MET A 1 -15.85 -3.73 10.38
N SER A 2 -15.69 -2.62 11.11
CA SER A 2 -16.67 -1.53 11.09
C SER A 2 -16.39 -0.57 9.93
N ASN A 3 -17.41 0.18 9.52
CA ASN A 3 -17.28 1.19 8.46
C ASN A 3 -16.27 2.29 8.83
N ASP A 4 -16.01 2.48 10.13
CA ASP A 4 -15.13 3.51 10.66
C ASP A 4 -13.65 3.14 10.49
N GLU A 5 -13.31 1.85 10.60
CA GLU A 5 -11.95 1.34 10.28
C GLU A 5 -11.63 1.54 8.80
N TRP A 6 -12.59 1.26 7.91
CA TRP A 6 -12.43 1.49 6.47
C TRP A 6 -12.25 2.97 6.14
N ASN A 7 -13.04 3.85 6.76
CA ASN A 7 -12.92 5.28 6.54
C ASN A 7 -11.58 5.86 7.03
N HIS A 8 -10.99 5.30 8.09
CA HIS A 8 -9.66 5.69 8.54
C HIS A 8 -8.58 5.30 7.52
N ILE A 9 -8.64 4.09 6.97
CA ILE A 9 -7.69 3.61 5.95
C ILE A 9 -7.79 4.47 4.68
N ILE A 10 -9.02 4.77 4.23
CA ILE A 10 -9.28 5.58 3.03
C ILE A 10 -8.86 7.05 3.21
N ARG A 11 -9.02 7.61 4.42
CA ARG A 11 -8.59 8.99 4.71
C ARG A 11 -7.07 9.13 4.78
N SER A 12 -6.35 8.09 5.21
CA SER A 12 -4.88 8.04 5.12
C SER A 12 -4.41 8.11 3.67
N ALA A 13 -5.04 7.32 2.79
CA ALA A 13 -4.73 7.25 1.37
C ALA A 13 -4.91 8.60 0.63
N LYS A 14 -5.84 9.46 1.05
CA LYS A 14 -6.14 10.73 0.35
C LYS A 14 -5.20 11.91 0.66
N GLN A 15 -4.21 11.76 1.54
CA GLN A 15 -3.34 12.89 1.97
C GLN A 15 -1.96 12.94 1.28
N GLY A 16 -1.85 12.45 0.04
CA GLY A 16 -0.60 12.52 -0.73
C GLY A 16 0.43 11.45 -0.36
N GLU A 17 0.01 10.45 0.40
CA GLU A 17 0.74 9.19 0.56
C GLU A 17 0.45 8.29 -0.63
N PRO A 18 1.39 7.40 -1.02
CA PRO A 18 1.32 6.61 -2.25
C PRO A 18 0.22 5.53 -2.25
N GLY A 19 -0.93 5.72 -1.61
CA GLY A 19 -2.03 4.74 -1.56
C GLY A 19 -3.37 5.31 -2.02
N PRO A 20 -4.34 4.46 -2.40
CA PRO A 20 -4.42 3.05 -2.05
C PRO A 20 -3.87 2.11 -3.14
N TRP A 21 -2.98 1.19 -2.74
CA TRP A 21 -2.45 0.14 -3.62
C TRP A 21 -3.42 -1.04 -3.70
N THR A 22 -3.57 -1.61 -4.90
CA THR A 22 -4.36 -2.83 -5.14
C THR A 22 -3.45 -4.00 -5.50
N CYS A 23 -3.79 -5.18 -5.01
CA CYS A 23 -3.07 -6.42 -5.30
C CYS A 23 -3.40 -6.89 -6.73
N PRO A 24 -2.40 -7.15 -7.58
CA PRO A 24 -2.65 -7.61 -8.96
C PRO A 24 -3.22 -9.04 -9.04
N GLU A 25 -3.17 -9.81 -7.94
CA GLU A 25 -3.58 -11.22 -7.91
C GLU A 25 -5.06 -11.40 -7.52
N CYS A 26 -5.60 -10.49 -6.71
CA CYS A 26 -6.96 -10.62 -6.17
C CYS A 26 -7.73 -9.30 -6.13
N ASP A 27 -7.17 -8.23 -6.68
CA ASP A 27 -7.73 -6.87 -6.72
C ASP A 27 -8.07 -6.27 -5.34
N GLU A 28 -7.68 -6.94 -4.25
CA GLU A 28 -7.87 -6.48 -2.88
C GLU A 28 -6.81 -5.46 -2.45
N TYR A 29 -7.09 -4.74 -1.37
CA TYR A 29 -6.18 -3.72 -0.85
C TYR A 29 -4.84 -4.29 -0.38
N ALA A 30 -3.77 -3.61 -0.76
CA ALA A 30 -2.42 -3.84 -0.28
C ALA A 30 -1.95 -2.70 0.61
N VAL A 31 -1.22 -3.07 1.67
CA VAL A 31 -0.61 -2.13 2.62
C VAL A 31 0.87 -2.01 2.32
N GLU A 32 1.44 -0.83 2.56
CA GLU A 32 2.88 -0.62 2.44
C GLU A 32 3.61 -1.25 3.64
N LEU A 33 4.57 -2.13 3.35
CA LEU A 33 5.47 -2.74 4.34
C LEU A 33 6.77 -1.96 4.50
N GLY A 34 7.18 -1.21 3.48
CA GLY A 34 8.36 -0.36 3.56
C GLY A 34 8.81 0.19 2.21
N GLN A 35 9.92 0.92 2.26
CA GLN A 35 10.44 1.68 1.12
C GLN A 35 11.92 1.37 0.90
N ARG A 36 12.36 1.32 -0.37
CA ARG A 36 13.77 1.30 -0.73
C ARG A 36 14.20 2.69 -1.15
N PHE A 37 15.32 3.15 -0.59
CA PHE A 37 15.91 4.44 -0.92
C PHE A 37 17.16 4.29 -1.78
N LYS A 38 17.36 5.21 -2.73
CA LYS A 38 18.61 5.41 -3.46
C LYS A 38 18.93 6.90 -3.50
N GLN A 39 20.13 7.28 -3.09
CA GLN A 39 20.54 8.70 -3.02
C GLN A 39 19.52 9.59 -2.28
N ARG A 40 18.96 9.09 -1.18
CA ARG A 40 17.91 9.75 -0.36
C ARG A 40 16.53 9.92 -1.02
N HIS A 41 16.32 9.34 -2.19
CA HIS A 41 15.02 9.30 -2.84
C HIS A 41 14.42 7.90 -2.69
N VAL A 42 13.11 7.81 -2.44
CA VAL A 42 12.40 6.53 -2.55
C VAL A 42 12.44 6.11 -4.01
N VAL A 43 12.77 4.85 -4.26
CA VAL A 43 12.80 4.27 -5.61
C VAL A 43 11.86 3.08 -5.75
N GLU A 44 11.48 2.45 -4.64
CA GLU A 44 10.55 1.33 -4.62
C GLU A 44 9.74 1.32 -3.31
N HIS A 45 8.47 0.90 -3.42
CA HIS A 45 7.55 0.58 -2.35
C HIS A 45 7.37 -0.94 -2.29
N LYS A 46 7.54 -1.52 -1.10
CA LYS A 46 7.21 -2.91 -0.82
C LYS A 46 5.80 -2.95 -0.25
N LEU A 47 4.94 -3.74 -0.86
CA LEU A 47 3.52 -3.80 -0.54
C LEU A 47 3.13 -5.24 -0.24
N MET A 48 2.15 -5.43 0.65
CA MET A 48 1.60 -6.73 0.96
C MET A 48 0.08 -6.69 0.91
N CYS A 49 -0.51 -7.63 0.17
CA CYS A 49 -1.95 -7.83 0.20
C CYS A 49 -2.35 -8.56 1.47
N LEU A 50 -3.33 -8.03 2.22
CA LEU A 50 -3.80 -8.71 3.43
C LEU A 50 -4.73 -9.90 3.13
N ALA A 51 -5.36 -9.92 1.96
CA ALA A 51 -6.29 -10.99 1.59
C ALA A 51 -5.58 -12.27 1.15
N CYS A 52 -4.59 -12.14 0.26
CA CYS A 52 -3.85 -13.29 -0.30
C CYS A 52 -2.40 -13.39 0.21
N GLN A 53 -1.95 -12.45 1.04
CA GLN A 53 -0.57 -12.39 1.56
C GLN A 53 0.52 -12.26 0.48
N ALA A 54 0.15 -11.88 -0.75
CA ALA A 54 1.09 -11.63 -1.82
C ALA A 54 1.92 -10.37 -1.53
N GLU A 55 3.23 -10.47 -1.65
CA GLU A 55 4.17 -9.36 -1.56
C GLU A 55 4.56 -8.89 -2.96
N VAL A 56 4.49 -7.58 -3.19
CA VAL A 56 4.84 -6.97 -4.49
C VAL A 56 5.74 -5.75 -4.27
N VAL A 57 6.62 -5.50 -5.24
CA VAL A 57 7.48 -4.31 -5.26
C VAL A 57 7.03 -3.40 -6.39
N ALA A 58 6.57 -2.20 -6.04
CA ALA A 58 6.18 -1.17 -6.98
C ALA A 58 7.27 -0.07 -7.04
N PRO A 59 7.60 0.49 -8.21
CA PRO A 59 8.45 1.68 -8.29
C PRO A 59 7.75 2.89 -7.62
N ALA A 60 8.56 3.80 -7.07
CA ALA A 60 8.11 5.07 -6.50
C ALA A 60 7.83 6.15 -7.54
#